data_AF-A0AAD1HQP5-F1
#
_entry.id   AF-A0AAD1HQP5-F1
#
_cell.length_a   1.000
_cell.length_b   1.000
_cell.length_c   1.000
_cell.angle_alpha   90.00
_cell.angle_beta   90.00
_cell.angle_gamma   90.00
#
_symmetry.space_group_name_H-M   'P 1'
#
loop_
_entity.id
_entity.type
_entity.pdbx_description
1 polymer ?
#
loop_
_entity_poly.entity_id
_entity_poly.type
_entity_poly.pdbx_seq_one_letter_code
_entity_poly.pdbx_strand_id
1 'polypeptide(L)'
;MTADNQGKDTDQGFVVDADFIENLDALGRDIDHVEALARAALAEKPLDHEMARRLSQAPTGLTYDAITEHNRERRVAEAWGEPDLNDLIDPVAAVQLEKWRQSERIPWEPGDLAAVGTAGFVGALANLYDSQVDTAVLGGLSWLKKTDFLQRWERDAARLPIDYTGPNFGGPAHRVRSAGHDIGRFFEALNQIRSGTFRGTVWEDGQRFVESVTTTRSGLPFVQITEPHLAVALLLKHWAADFVTPMSLPLPGWSLLYEMPDRELRKFAHNAYAGTNSGDGLNLRSGMLTPGIGMIATELVIRTHVHLAAYRDTGSPRLTAAGAAKRTEMLLAAHAAAGGASLSKTVIAAIAGEALVAVRHLNVPVLMRVGMLALKVRTDAADRATNEAPSWMQILEDEAATWTMPEAIAIADLLEDSQARGG
;
A
#
# COMPACT_ATOMS: atom_id res chain seq x y z
N MET A 1 -17.12 58.13 -3.93
CA MET A 1 -15.84 58.51 -3.31
C MET A 1 -15.17 57.23 -2.86
N THR A 2 -14.22 56.83 -3.70
CA THR A 2 -13.30 55.70 -3.59
C THR A 2 -12.13 56.07 -2.68
N ALA A 3 -11.76 55.19 -1.77
CA ALA A 3 -10.44 55.06 -1.13
C ALA A 3 -10.56 53.91 -0.11
N ASP A 4 -9.62 52.99 0.08
CA ASP A 4 -8.41 52.69 -0.68
C ASP A 4 -8.07 51.23 -0.35
N ASN A 5 -7.79 50.46 -1.37
CA ASN A 5 -7.50 49.03 -1.31
C ASN A 5 -6.07 48.85 -1.81
N GLN A 6 -5.07 48.96 -0.92
CA GLN A 6 -3.67 48.60 -1.22
C GLN A 6 -2.95 48.12 0.04
N GLY A 7 -3.34 46.94 0.54
CA GLY A 7 -2.37 46.05 1.18
C GLY A 7 -1.69 45.28 0.06
N LYS A 8 -0.55 45.78 -0.42
CA LYS A 8 0.31 45.07 -1.37
C LYS A 8 0.87 43.84 -0.67
N ASP A 9 0.18 42.73 -0.87
CA ASP A 9 0.73 41.39 -0.76
C ASP A 9 1.91 41.31 -1.73
N THR A 10 3.11 41.54 -1.20
CA THR A 10 4.39 41.45 -1.93
C THR A 10 5.21 40.32 -1.33
N ASP A 11 4.56 39.18 -1.10
CA ASP A 11 5.25 37.90 -1.12
C ASP A 11 5.27 37.42 -2.57
N GLN A 12 6.02 38.15 -3.42
CA GLN A 12 6.50 37.59 -4.68
C GLN A 12 7.51 36.51 -4.29
N GLY A 13 6.98 35.31 -4.04
CA GLY A 13 7.79 34.14 -3.75
C GLY A 13 8.89 34.04 -4.80
N PHE A 14 10.14 34.02 -4.35
CA PHE A 14 11.27 33.61 -5.16
C PHE A 14 10.95 32.22 -5.71
N VAL A 15 10.52 32.14 -6.97
CA VAL A 15 10.39 30.88 -7.67
C VAL A 15 11.80 30.52 -8.10
N VAL A 16 12.39 29.54 -7.42
CA VAL A 16 13.59 28.86 -7.92
C VAL A 16 13.17 28.16 -9.20
N ASP A 17 13.46 28.78 -10.34
CA ASP A 17 13.20 28.24 -11.67
C ASP A 17 14.48 27.64 -12.28
N ALA A 18 14.35 27.01 -13.45
CA ALA A 18 15.50 26.41 -14.14
C ALA A 18 16.58 27.45 -14.46
N ASP A 19 16.17 28.67 -14.77
CA ASP A 19 17.06 29.80 -15.09
C ASP A 19 17.88 30.21 -13.86
N PHE A 20 17.30 30.15 -12.66
CA PHE A 20 18.00 30.41 -11.41
C PHE A 20 19.09 29.35 -11.16
N ILE A 21 18.79 28.07 -11.35
CA ILE A 21 19.76 26.98 -11.18
C ILE A 21 20.88 27.09 -12.24
N GLU A 22 20.53 27.39 -13.49
CA GLU A 22 21.49 27.64 -14.57
C GLU A 22 22.48 28.75 -14.23
N ASN A 23 21.98 29.86 -13.69
CA ASN A 23 22.79 31.00 -13.29
C ASN A 23 23.65 30.71 -12.06
N LEU A 24 23.11 29.98 -11.09
CA LEU A 24 23.85 29.60 -9.89
C LEU A 24 25.00 28.64 -10.21
N ASP A 25 24.81 27.68 -11.11
CA ASP A 25 25.88 26.80 -11.60
C ASP A 25 27.00 27.57 -12.32
N ALA A 26 26.62 28.52 -13.18
CA ALA A 26 27.61 29.36 -13.86
C ALA A 26 28.43 30.19 -12.85
N LEU A 27 27.78 30.73 -11.82
CA LEU A 27 28.45 31.49 -10.76
C LEU A 27 29.35 30.60 -9.90
N GLY A 28 28.90 29.41 -9.51
CA GLY A 28 29.71 28.45 -8.74
C GLY A 28 31.01 28.09 -9.47
N ARG A 29 30.90 27.82 -10.77
CA ARG A 29 32.07 27.55 -11.63
C ARG A 29 33.02 28.75 -11.72
N ASP A 30 32.50 29.97 -11.72
CA ASP A 30 33.35 31.17 -11.71
C ASP A 30 34.09 31.34 -10.38
N ILE A 31 33.43 31.05 -9.27
CA ILE A 31 34.07 31.04 -7.95
C ILE A 31 35.18 29.99 -7.91
N ASP A 32 34.94 28.77 -8.38
CA ASP A 32 35.96 27.72 -8.48
C ASP A 32 37.18 28.16 -9.30
N HIS A 33 36.95 28.84 -10.43
CA HIS A 33 38.02 29.37 -11.26
C HIS A 33 38.81 30.48 -10.54
N VAL A 34 38.14 31.38 -9.83
CA VAL A 34 38.77 32.43 -9.02
C VAL A 34 39.63 31.79 -7.91
N GLU A 35 39.10 30.79 -7.20
CA GLU A 35 39.84 30.08 -6.16
C GLU A 35 41.04 29.32 -6.72
N ALA A 36 40.91 28.69 -7.89
CA ALA A 36 42.01 28.00 -8.54
C ALA A 36 43.14 28.98 -8.91
N LEU A 37 42.80 30.16 -9.45
CA LEU A 37 43.76 31.23 -9.71
C LEU A 37 44.41 31.74 -8.42
N ALA A 38 43.62 31.96 -7.36
CA ALA A 38 44.13 32.40 -6.07
C ALA A 38 45.10 31.37 -5.46
N ARG A 39 44.74 30.08 -5.49
CA ARG A 39 45.61 28.97 -5.05
C ARG A 39 46.90 28.89 -5.88
N ALA A 40 46.84 29.07 -7.19
CA ALA A 40 48.01 29.10 -8.05
C ALA A 40 48.93 30.29 -7.73
N ALA A 41 48.35 31.49 -7.54
CA ALA A 41 49.07 32.69 -7.16
C ALA A 41 49.79 32.53 -5.81
N LEU A 42 49.07 32.04 -4.79
CA LEU A 42 49.61 31.82 -3.44
C LEU A 42 50.69 30.73 -3.41
N ALA A 43 50.60 29.73 -4.30
CA ALA A 43 51.59 28.67 -4.43
C ALA A 43 52.75 29.02 -5.38
N GLU A 44 52.85 30.28 -5.86
CA GLU A 44 53.83 30.74 -6.86
C GLU A 44 53.86 29.87 -8.14
N LYS A 45 52.72 29.28 -8.50
CA LYS A 45 52.57 28.48 -9.71
C LYS A 45 52.21 29.37 -10.90
N PRO A 46 52.52 28.95 -12.14
CA PRO A 46 52.06 29.64 -13.34
C PRO A 46 50.54 29.78 -13.34
N LEU A 47 50.06 31.01 -13.53
CA LEU A 47 48.63 31.30 -13.64
C LEU A 47 48.10 30.85 -15.00
N ASP A 48 46.86 30.38 -15.04
CA ASP A 48 46.13 30.21 -16.28
C ASP A 48 45.67 31.60 -16.79
N HIS A 49 46.38 32.11 -17.79
CA HIS A 49 46.14 33.44 -18.33
C HIS A 49 44.84 33.53 -19.14
N GLU A 50 44.38 32.41 -19.71
CA GLU A 50 43.13 32.36 -20.45
C GLU A 50 41.94 32.43 -19.49
N MET A 51 41.99 31.65 -18.41
CA MET A 51 41.00 31.69 -17.33
C MET A 51 40.93 33.06 -16.66
N ALA A 52 42.09 33.67 -16.34
CA ALA A 52 42.15 35.00 -15.74
C ALA A 52 41.58 36.09 -16.66
N ARG A 53 41.90 36.04 -17.96
CA ARG A 53 41.36 36.97 -18.95
C ARG A 53 39.84 36.83 -19.05
N ARG A 54 39.31 35.61 -19.11
CA ARG A 54 37.88 35.34 -19.19
C ARG A 54 37.12 35.94 -18.00
N LEU A 55 37.58 35.70 -16.77
CA LEU A 55 36.96 36.26 -15.56
C LEU A 55 37.02 37.79 -15.54
N SER A 56 38.14 38.38 -15.95
CA SER A 56 38.30 39.85 -15.99
C SER A 56 37.44 40.55 -17.06
N GLN A 57 36.99 39.79 -18.07
CA GLN A 57 36.17 40.29 -19.19
C GLN A 57 34.69 39.93 -19.02
N ALA A 58 34.30 39.34 -17.89
CA ALA A 58 32.90 39.04 -17.61
C ALA A 58 32.05 40.33 -17.65
N PRO A 59 30.93 40.34 -18.37
CA PRO A 59 30.08 41.52 -18.47
C PRO A 59 29.49 41.89 -17.10
N THR A 60 29.52 43.19 -16.77
CA THR A 60 29.00 43.74 -15.51
C THR A 60 27.73 44.54 -15.74
N GLY A 61 26.88 44.65 -14.71
CA GLY A 61 25.67 45.49 -14.76
C GLY A 61 24.55 44.95 -15.66
N LEU A 62 24.53 43.64 -15.93
CA LEU A 62 23.48 42.99 -16.70
C LEU A 62 22.19 42.83 -15.89
N THR A 63 21.05 42.84 -16.57
CA THR A 63 19.75 42.42 -16.00
C THR A 63 19.70 40.91 -15.84
N TYR A 64 18.78 40.38 -15.03
CA TYR A 64 18.65 38.93 -14.80
C TYR A 64 18.53 38.14 -16.11
N ASP A 65 17.60 38.52 -17.00
CA ASP A 65 17.43 37.85 -18.31
C ASP A 65 18.70 37.89 -19.17
N ALA A 66 19.46 38.99 -19.11
CA ALA A 66 20.70 39.14 -19.85
C ALA A 66 21.84 38.30 -19.25
N ILE A 67 21.84 38.08 -17.93
CA ILE A 67 22.74 37.14 -17.25
C ILE A 67 22.40 35.71 -17.67
N THR A 68 21.11 35.34 -17.65
CA THR A 68 20.65 34.02 -18.07
C THR A 68 21.07 33.71 -19.51
N GLU A 69 20.82 34.62 -20.45
CA GLU A 69 21.19 34.42 -21.84
C GLU A 69 22.70 34.31 -22.01
N HIS A 70 23.46 35.19 -21.36
CA HIS A 70 24.93 35.12 -21.37
C HIS A 70 25.45 33.78 -20.84
N ASN A 71 24.87 33.28 -19.75
CA ASN A 71 25.25 32.00 -19.16
C ASN A 71 24.85 30.80 -20.03
N ARG A 72 23.73 30.88 -20.76
CA ARG A 72 23.34 29.86 -21.75
C ARG A 72 24.29 29.80 -22.93
N GLU A 73 24.63 30.95 -23.51
CA GLU A 73 25.64 31.03 -24.59
C GLU A 73 26.97 30.44 -24.13
N ARG A 74 27.39 30.78 -22.92
CA ARG A 74 28.61 30.28 -22.31
C ARG A 74 28.56 28.78 -22.03
N ARG A 75 27.45 28.25 -21.54
CA ARG A 75 27.22 26.82 -21.30
C ARG A 75 27.43 26.02 -22.60
N VAL A 76 26.91 26.53 -23.72
CA VAL A 76 27.11 25.93 -25.04
C VAL A 76 28.58 26.02 -25.49
N ALA A 77 29.21 27.19 -25.35
CA ALA A 77 30.60 27.40 -25.77
C ALA A 77 31.61 26.52 -25.01
N GLU A 78 31.38 26.30 -23.71
CA GLU A 78 32.25 25.51 -22.83
C GLU A 78 31.83 24.03 -22.75
N ALA A 79 30.81 23.62 -23.53
CA ALA A 79 30.24 22.27 -23.53
C ALA A 79 29.86 21.75 -22.13
N TRP A 80 29.33 22.64 -21.30
CA TRP A 80 28.80 22.30 -19.98
C TRP A 80 27.51 21.49 -20.13
N GLY A 81 27.34 20.48 -19.27
CA GLY A 81 26.11 19.67 -19.21
C GLY A 81 24.92 20.45 -18.66
N GLU A 82 23.78 19.78 -18.49
CA GLU A 82 22.64 20.35 -17.75
C GLU A 82 23.04 20.61 -16.29
N PRO A 83 22.66 21.76 -15.70
CA PRO A 83 22.97 22.03 -14.31
C PRO A 83 22.11 21.15 -13.39
N ASP A 84 22.76 20.42 -12.47
CA ASP A 84 22.08 19.70 -11.40
C ASP A 84 22.32 20.44 -10.07
N LEU A 85 21.25 20.75 -9.34
CA LEU A 85 21.34 21.35 -8.01
C LEU A 85 22.20 20.52 -7.05
N ASN A 86 22.26 19.19 -7.24
CA ASN A 86 23.11 18.31 -6.44
C ASN A 86 24.62 18.56 -6.67
N ASP A 87 25.00 19.12 -7.82
CA ASP A 87 26.39 19.50 -8.11
C ASP A 87 26.75 20.87 -7.51
N LEU A 88 25.75 21.65 -7.07
CA LEU A 88 25.90 23.02 -6.55
C LEU A 88 25.90 23.11 -5.03
N ILE A 89 25.42 22.07 -4.37
CA ILE A 89 25.29 22.02 -2.91
C ILE A 89 26.28 21.01 -2.36
N ASP A 90 26.82 21.27 -1.17
CA ASP A 90 27.70 20.32 -0.53
C ASP A 90 26.97 19.00 -0.17
N PRO A 91 27.69 17.90 0.09
CA PRO A 91 27.07 16.61 0.41
C PRO A 91 26.16 16.61 1.64
N VAL A 92 26.37 17.51 2.61
CA VAL A 92 25.53 17.66 3.81
C VAL A 92 24.22 18.36 3.44
N ALA A 93 24.30 19.46 2.70
CA ALA A 93 23.14 20.17 2.16
C ALA A 93 22.32 19.28 1.21
N ALA A 94 22.95 18.43 0.41
CA ALA A 94 22.26 17.44 -0.41
C ALA A 94 21.44 16.44 0.41
N VAL A 95 21.98 15.96 1.53
CA VAL A 95 21.26 15.06 2.46
C VAL A 95 20.10 15.79 3.15
N GLN A 96 20.28 17.07 3.51
CA GLN A 96 19.21 17.88 4.10
C GLN A 96 18.09 18.18 3.09
N LEU A 97 18.44 18.52 1.85
CA LEU A 97 17.49 18.74 0.76
C LEU A 97 16.69 17.47 0.45
N GLU A 98 17.34 16.30 0.44
CA GLU A 98 16.64 15.03 0.25
C GLU A 98 15.70 14.71 1.41
N LYS A 99 16.09 14.98 2.66
CA LYS A 99 15.18 14.88 3.82
C LYS A 99 13.99 15.82 3.70
N TRP A 100 14.22 17.06 3.28
CA TRP A 100 13.18 18.07 3.03
C TRP A 100 12.19 17.60 1.95
N ARG A 101 12.71 17.12 0.80
CA ARG A 101 11.89 16.56 -0.28
C ARG A 101 11.08 15.34 0.17
N GLN A 102 11.61 14.56 1.12
CA GLN A 102 10.92 13.40 1.69
C GLN A 102 9.85 13.76 2.71
N SER A 103 9.99 14.89 3.44
CA SER A 103 8.96 15.39 4.36
C SER A 103 7.78 16.04 3.64
N GLU A 104 7.99 16.51 2.41
CA GLU A 104 6.95 17.17 1.63
C GLU A 104 5.90 16.19 1.08
N ARG A 105 4.63 16.62 1.13
CA ARG A 105 3.51 15.86 0.57
C ARG A 105 3.39 16.15 -0.92
N ILE A 106 3.58 15.13 -1.76
CA ILE A 106 3.34 15.26 -3.21
C ILE A 106 1.81 15.40 -3.46
N PRO A 107 1.35 16.51 -4.06
CA PRO A 107 -0.06 16.68 -4.39
C PRO A 107 -0.50 15.68 -5.46
N TRP A 108 -1.82 15.48 -5.55
CA TRP A 108 -2.39 14.66 -6.60
C TRP A 108 -2.55 15.48 -7.87
N GLU A 109 -2.16 14.86 -8.98
CA GLU A 109 -2.30 15.38 -10.32
C GLU A 109 -3.59 14.88 -10.97
N PRO A 110 -4.04 15.48 -12.08
CA PRO A 110 -5.18 14.98 -12.84
C PRO A 110 -5.05 13.50 -13.25
N GLY A 111 -3.84 13.05 -13.56
CA GLY A 111 -3.55 11.64 -13.86
C GLY A 111 -3.81 10.70 -12.67
N ASP A 112 -3.51 11.16 -11.45
CA ASP A 112 -3.76 10.39 -10.23
C ASP A 112 -5.26 10.26 -9.96
N LEU A 113 -6.02 11.34 -10.16
CA LEU A 113 -7.48 11.32 -10.04
C LEU A 113 -8.11 10.34 -11.04
N ALA A 114 -7.63 10.33 -12.28
CA ALA A 114 -8.09 9.37 -13.29
C ALA A 114 -7.74 7.92 -12.91
N ALA A 115 -6.54 7.68 -12.39
CA ALA A 115 -6.13 6.35 -11.91
C ALA A 115 -6.97 5.88 -10.73
N VAL A 116 -7.19 6.74 -9.72
CA VAL A 116 -8.06 6.47 -8.57
C VAL A 116 -9.50 6.22 -9.01
N GLY A 117 -10.04 7.07 -9.88
CA GLY A 117 -11.39 6.91 -10.42
C GLY A 117 -11.55 5.59 -11.17
N THR A 118 -10.60 5.23 -12.03
CA THR A 118 -10.59 3.96 -12.77
C THR A 118 -10.49 2.77 -11.83
N ALA A 119 -9.54 2.79 -10.90
CA ALA A 119 -9.31 1.69 -9.96
C ALA A 119 -10.49 1.50 -9.00
N GLY A 120 -11.08 2.60 -8.52
CA GLY A 120 -12.27 2.60 -7.69
C GLY A 120 -13.51 2.12 -8.46
N PHE A 121 -13.68 2.53 -9.72
CA PHE A 121 -14.75 2.05 -10.58
C PHE A 121 -14.66 0.55 -10.87
N VAL A 122 -13.48 0.05 -11.23
CA VAL A 122 -13.24 -1.40 -11.43
C VAL A 122 -13.52 -2.18 -10.14
N GLY A 123 -13.03 -1.71 -9.00
CA GLY A 123 -13.30 -2.33 -7.71
C GLY A 123 -14.79 -2.31 -7.33
N ALA A 124 -15.49 -1.22 -7.62
CA ALA A 124 -16.93 -1.11 -7.41
C ALA A 124 -17.72 -2.06 -8.32
N LEU A 125 -17.36 -2.16 -9.61
CA LEU A 125 -17.96 -3.13 -10.53
C LEU A 125 -17.76 -4.57 -10.05
N ALA A 126 -16.56 -4.91 -9.55
CA ALA A 126 -16.30 -6.23 -8.99
C ALA A 126 -17.23 -6.56 -7.80
N ASN A 127 -17.55 -5.56 -6.96
CA ASN A 127 -18.50 -5.73 -5.86
C ASN A 127 -19.96 -5.80 -6.33
N LEU A 128 -20.33 -4.99 -7.32
CA LEU A 128 -21.68 -4.99 -7.89
C LEU A 128 -22.00 -6.31 -8.61
N TYR A 129 -21.03 -6.88 -9.31
CA TYR A 129 -21.16 -8.14 -10.05
C TYR A 129 -20.52 -9.34 -9.33
N ASP A 130 -20.33 -9.26 -8.01
CA ASP A 130 -19.65 -10.30 -7.22
C ASP A 130 -20.21 -11.72 -7.44
N SER A 131 -21.53 -11.89 -7.57
CA SER A 131 -22.16 -13.19 -7.86
C SER A 131 -21.76 -13.74 -9.24
N GLN A 132 -21.65 -12.88 -10.25
CA GLN A 132 -21.19 -13.27 -11.59
C GLN A 132 -19.69 -13.59 -11.58
N VAL A 133 -18.90 -12.78 -10.89
CA VAL A 133 -17.47 -13.06 -10.70
C VAL A 133 -17.28 -14.37 -9.95
N ASP A 134 -18.03 -14.62 -8.87
CA ASP A 134 -17.98 -15.84 -8.08
C ASP A 134 -18.37 -17.07 -8.92
N THR A 135 -19.39 -16.94 -9.76
CA THR A 135 -19.80 -18.00 -10.69
C THR A 135 -18.69 -18.30 -11.71
N ALA A 136 -18.03 -17.27 -12.24
CA ALA A 136 -16.90 -17.44 -13.15
C ALA A 136 -15.69 -18.09 -12.45
N VAL A 137 -15.38 -17.65 -11.22
CA VAL A 137 -14.34 -18.24 -10.37
C VAL A 137 -14.64 -19.71 -10.09
N LEU A 138 -15.86 -20.03 -9.67
CA LEU A 138 -16.29 -21.42 -9.47
C LEU A 138 -16.20 -22.23 -10.77
N GLY A 139 -16.57 -21.66 -11.91
CA GLY A 139 -16.38 -22.28 -13.22
C GLY A 139 -14.93 -22.66 -13.48
N GLY A 140 -13.99 -21.73 -13.26
CA GLY A 140 -12.55 -22.00 -13.36
C GLY A 140 -12.04 -23.04 -12.36
N LEU A 141 -12.43 -22.95 -11.09
CA LEU A 141 -12.04 -23.91 -10.06
C LEU A 141 -12.62 -25.31 -10.33
N SER A 142 -13.82 -25.41 -10.90
CA SER A 142 -14.45 -26.68 -11.25
C SER A 142 -13.66 -27.44 -12.32
N TRP A 143 -12.93 -26.72 -13.19
CA TRP A 143 -12.03 -27.33 -14.15
C TRP A 143 -10.81 -27.94 -13.45
N LEU A 144 -10.26 -27.28 -12.42
CA LEU A 144 -9.18 -27.85 -11.61
C LEU A 144 -9.61 -29.17 -10.95
N LYS A 145 -10.85 -29.25 -10.45
CA LYS A 145 -11.40 -30.49 -9.87
C LYS A 145 -11.38 -31.68 -10.85
N LYS A 146 -11.44 -31.43 -12.15
CA LYS A 146 -11.39 -32.47 -13.19
C LYS A 146 -9.97 -32.97 -13.49
N THR A 147 -8.94 -32.34 -12.93
CA THR A 147 -7.55 -32.76 -13.16
C THR A 147 -7.22 -34.03 -12.38
N ASP A 148 -6.39 -34.90 -12.98
CA ASP A 148 -5.88 -36.11 -12.32
C ASP A 148 -5.19 -35.82 -10.99
N PHE A 149 -4.57 -34.64 -10.88
CA PHE A 149 -3.85 -34.21 -9.69
C PHE A 149 -4.80 -34.05 -8.49
N LEU A 150 -5.88 -33.27 -8.64
CA LEU A 150 -6.85 -33.08 -7.56
C LEU A 150 -7.66 -34.35 -7.27
N GLN A 151 -7.96 -35.16 -8.30
CA GLN A 151 -8.61 -36.46 -8.08
C GLN A 151 -7.73 -37.45 -7.30
N ARG A 152 -6.39 -37.36 -7.41
CA ARG A 152 -5.48 -38.14 -6.55
C ARG A 152 -5.53 -37.62 -5.12
N TRP A 153 -5.54 -36.30 -4.93
CA TRP A 153 -5.64 -35.69 -3.61
C TRP A 153 -6.93 -36.04 -2.88
N GLU A 154 -8.07 -36.01 -3.58
CA GLU A 154 -9.36 -36.46 -3.02
C GLU A 154 -9.31 -37.92 -2.57
N ARG A 155 -8.67 -38.80 -3.35
CA ARG A 155 -8.50 -40.21 -2.98
C ARG A 155 -7.56 -40.41 -1.79
N ASP A 156 -6.45 -39.68 -1.76
CA ASP A 156 -5.49 -39.72 -0.65
C ASP A 156 -6.12 -39.22 0.66
N ALA A 157 -7.01 -38.23 0.57
CA ALA A 157 -7.73 -37.63 1.70
C ALA A 157 -9.05 -38.36 2.04
N ALA A 158 -9.30 -39.54 1.47
CA ALA A 158 -10.52 -40.29 1.75
C ALA A 158 -10.53 -40.85 3.18
N ARG A 159 -11.73 -40.90 3.79
CA ARG A 159 -11.97 -41.44 5.15
C ARG A 159 -11.19 -40.71 6.25
N LEU A 160 -10.92 -39.41 6.06
CA LEU A 160 -10.42 -38.58 7.15
C LEU A 160 -11.54 -38.30 8.16
N PRO A 161 -11.23 -38.25 9.46
CA PRO A 161 -12.23 -37.97 10.50
C PRO A 161 -12.87 -36.60 10.32
N ILE A 162 -12.12 -35.63 9.82
CA ILE A 162 -12.58 -34.25 9.63
C ILE A 162 -13.79 -34.11 8.69
N ASP A 163 -14.00 -35.08 7.79
CA ASP A 163 -15.06 -35.12 6.78
C ASP A 163 -16.24 -36.03 7.21
N TYR A 164 -16.44 -36.23 8.51
CA TYR A 164 -17.52 -37.08 9.02
C TYR A 164 -18.90 -36.48 8.73
N THR A 165 -19.75 -37.25 8.03
CA THR A 165 -21.12 -36.87 7.68
C THR A 165 -22.19 -37.79 8.30
N GLY A 166 -21.96 -38.31 9.50
CA GLY A 166 -22.92 -39.17 10.19
C GLY A 166 -24.14 -38.42 10.76
N PRO A 167 -24.92 -39.05 11.65
CA PRO A 167 -26.04 -38.40 12.33
C PRO A 167 -25.63 -37.03 12.90
N ASN A 168 -26.50 -36.02 12.78
CA ASN A 168 -26.26 -34.63 13.21
C ASN A 168 -25.11 -33.86 12.53
N PHE A 169 -24.24 -34.54 11.78
CA PHE A 169 -23.10 -33.95 11.06
C PHE A 169 -23.21 -34.08 9.54
N GLY A 170 -24.35 -34.50 9.00
CA GLY A 170 -24.60 -34.55 7.56
C GLY A 170 -25.07 -33.23 6.95
N GLY A 171 -25.05 -33.16 5.62
CA GLY A 171 -25.63 -32.09 4.80
C GLY A 171 -24.61 -31.13 4.17
N PRO A 172 -25.04 -30.23 3.27
CA PRO A 172 -24.15 -29.29 2.58
C PRO A 172 -23.32 -28.42 3.53
N ALA A 173 -23.89 -28.09 4.68
CA ALA A 173 -23.29 -27.23 5.69
C ALA A 173 -22.64 -28.00 6.87
N HIS A 174 -22.24 -29.26 6.68
CA HIS A 174 -21.53 -30.01 7.73
C HIS A 174 -20.18 -29.39 8.10
N ARG A 175 -19.50 -28.74 7.14
CA ARG A 175 -18.15 -28.20 7.30
C ARG A 175 -18.00 -27.15 8.41
N VAL A 176 -19.10 -26.52 8.84
CA VAL A 176 -19.11 -25.54 9.95
C VAL A 176 -19.41 -26.17 11.32
N ARG A 177 -19.77 -27.45 11.38
CA ARG A 177 -20.17 -28.15 12.61
C ARG A 177 -19.00 -28.79 13.37
N SER A 178 -17.81 -28.75 12.78
CA SER A 178 -16.57 -29.25 13.38
C SER A 178 -15.40 -28.33 13.01
N ALA A 179 -14.27 -28.50 13.70
CA ALA A 179 -13.03 -27.81 13.37
C ALA A 179 -12.40 -28.26 12.05
N GLY A 180 -12.84 -29.39 11.48
CA GLY A 180 -12.11 -30.12 10.44
C GLY A 180 -11.85 -29.34 9.15
N HIS A 181 -12.79 -28.46 8.76
CA HIS A 181 -12.70 -27.64 7.55
C HIS A 181 -12.42 -26.17 7.85
N ASP A 182 -12.31 -25.79 9.13
CA ASP A 182 -12.09 -24.42 9.55
C ASP A 182 -10.59 -24.13 9.60
N ILE A 183 -10.10 -23.31 8.65
CA ILE A 183 -8.68 -22.95 8.56
C ILE A 183 -8.20 -22.24 9.84
N GLY A 184 -9.10 -21.52 10.53
CA GLY A 184 -8.79 -20.88 11.80
C GLY A 184 -8.53 -21.87 12.95
N ARG A 185 -8.82 -23.16 12.76
CA ARG A 185 -8.65 -24.24 13.74
C ARG A 185 -7.76 -25.36 13.21
N PHE A 186 -6.69 -24.96 12.53
CA PHE A 186 -5.71 -25.85 11.91
C PHE A 186 -5.20 -26.95 12.86
N PHE A 187 -4.88 -26.61 14.11
CA PHE A 187 -4.34 -27.57 15.06
C PHE A 187 -5.38 -28.58 15.54
N GLU A 188 -6.63 -28.17 15.72
CA GLU A 188 -7.73 -29.06 16.06
C GLU A 188 -8.05 -30.02 14.92
N ALA A 189 -8.12 -29.51 13.67
CA ALA A 189 -8.31 -30.34 12.49
C ALA A 189 -7.18 -31.37 12.33
N LEU A 190 -5.92 -30.92 12.49
CA LEU A 190 -4.74 -31.77 12.47
C LEU A 190 -4.80 -32.84 13.57
N ASN A 191 -5.21 -32.49 14.78
CA ASN A 191 -5.34 -33.43 15.89
C ASN A 191 -6.40 -34.50 15.63
N GLN A 192 -7.51 -34.16 14.97
CA GLN A 192 -8.51 -35.16 14.56
C GLN A 192 -7.91 -36.19 13.60
N ILE A 193 -7.17 -35.74 12.57
CA ILE A 193 -6.46 -36.65 11.64
C ILE A 193 -5.44 -37.52 12.37
N ARG A 194 -4.65 -36.92 13.28
CA ARG A 194 -3.60 -37.65 14.02
C ARG A 194 -4.13 -38.68 14.99
N SER A 195 -5.31 -38.46 15.54
CA SER A 195 -5.98 -39.37 16.46
C SER A 195 -6.97 -40.32 15.78
N GLY A 196 -7.24 -40.15 14.48
CA GLY A 196 -8.27 -40.93 13.77
C GLY A 196 -9.66 -40.75 14.38
N THR A 197 -9.90 -39.62 15.06
CA THR A 197 -11.12 -39.37 15.84
C THR A 197 -11.75 -38.07 15.39
N PHE A 198 -12.96 -38.16 14.85
CA PHE A 198 -13.79 -36.99 14.59
C PHE A 198 -14.24 -36.39 15.92
N ARG A 199 -14.21 -35.05 16.01
CA ARG A 199 -14.79 -34.29 17.12
C ARG A 199 -15.64 -33.15 16.57
N GLY A 200 -16.92 -33.16 16.89
CA GLY A 200 -17.87 -32.14 16.49
C GLY A 200 -18.74 -31.69 17.65
N THR A 201 -19.39 -30.54 17.51
CA THR A 201 -20.33 -30.03 18.51
C THR A 201 -21.76 -30.11 17.98
N VAL A 202 -22.67 -30.68 18.77
CA VAL A 202 -24.12 -30.69 18.55
C VAL A 202 -24.79 -29.88 19.66
N TRP A 203 -25.90 -29.24 19.31
CA TRP A 203 -26.74 -28.52 20.26
C TRP A 203 -28.11 -29.17 20.32
N GLU A 204 -28.50 -29.68 21.49
CA GLU A 204 -29.82 -30.26 21.74
C GLU A 204 -30.43 -29.52 22.93
N ASP A 205 -31.64 -28.97 22.75
CA ASP A 205 -32.37 -28.21 23.77
C ASP A 205 -31.56 -27.11 24.49
N GLY A 206 -30.65 -26.46 23.75
CA GLY A 206 -29.79 -25.40 24.27
C GLY A 206 -28.58 -25.90 25.07
N GLN A 207 -28.39 -27.22 25.19
CA GLN A 207 -27.20 -27.82 25.79
C GLN A 207 -26.20 -28.22 24.72
N ARG A 208 -24.91 -28.03 25.04
CA ARG A 208 -23.79 -28.37 24.17
C ARG A 208 -23.37 -29.82 24.39
N PHE A 209 -23.38 -30.61 23.34
CA PHE A 209 -22.84 -31.97 23.31
C PHE A 209 -21.63 -32.03 22.39
N VAL A 210 -20.54 -32.64 22.86
CA VAL A 210 -19.36 -32.89 22.03
C VAL A 210 -19.36 -34.35 21.64
N GLU A 211 -19.58 -34.62 20.36
CA GLU A 211 -19.60 -35.97 19.83
C GLU A 211 -18.17 -36.35 19.39
N SER A 212 -17.75 -37.55 19.77
CA SER A 212 -16.44 -38.11 19.38
C SER A 212 -16.66 -39.45 18.71
N VAL A 213 -16.22 -39.58 17.45
CA VAL A 213 -16.50 -40.73 16.60
C VAL A 213 -15.19 -41.23 15.98
N THR A 214 -14.95 -42.54 16.00
CA THR A 214 -13.73 -43.17 15.44
C THR A 214 -13.98 -43.91 14.12
N THR A 215 -15.24 -43.96 13.68
CA THR A 215 -15.66 -44.64 12.46
C THR A 215 -16.43 -43.72 11.52
N THR A 216 -16.26 -43.95 10.23
CA THR A 216 -17.05 -43.34 9.15
C THR A 216 -18.54 -43.73 9.27
N ARG A 217 -19.41 -43.07 8.50
CA ARG A 217 -20.85 -43.41 8.43
C ARG A 217 -21.12 -44.88 8.07
N SER A 218 -20.22 -45.53 7.33
CA SER A 218 -20.33 -46.95 6.96
C SER A 218 -19.73 -47.91 7.99
N GLY A 219 -19.27 -47.40 9.14
CA GLY A 219 -18.69 -48.22 10.22
C GLY A 219 -17.21 -48.57 10.03
N LEU A 220 -16.57 -48.12 8.95
CA LEU A 220 -15.12 -48.30 8.75
C LEU A 220 -14.33 -47.34 9.65
N PRO A 221 -13.20 -47.75 10.24
CA PRO A 221 -12.37 -46.84 11.02
C PRO A 221 -11.82 -45.70 10.14
N PHE A 222 -11.68 -44.53 10.73
CA PHE A 222 -11.03 -43.41 10.07
C PHE A 222 -9.54 -43.68 9.85
N VAL A 223 -8.97 -43.03 8.84
CA VAL A 223 -7.52 -43.01 8.65
C VAL A 223 -6.89 -42.23 9.81
N GLN A 224 -5.91 -42.85 10.47
CA GLN A 224 -5.10 -42.25 11.52
C GLN A 224 -3.66 -42.10 11.04
N ILE A 225 -3.12 -40.89 11.10
CA ILE A 225 -1.73 -40.60 10.69
C ILE A 225 -1.00 -39.95 11.85
N THR A 226 -0.15 -40.71 12.55
CA THR A 226 0.52 -40.21 13.76
C THR A 226 1.64 -39.23 13.43
N GLU A 227 2.28 -39.37 12.27
CA GLU A 227 3.35 -38.51 11.77
C GLU A 227 2.83 -37.10 11.42
N PRO A 228 3.31 -36.04 12.09
CA PRO A 228 2.78 -34.69 11.91
C PRO A 228 2.85 -34.18 10.46
N HIS A 229 3.96 -34.41 9.76
CA HIS A 229 4.17 -33.91 8.41
C HIS A 229 3.23 -34.57 7.38
N LEU A 230 2.95 -35.87 7.52
CA LEU A 230 1.99 -36.58 6.67
C LEU A 230 0.55 -36.14 6.97
N ALA A 231 0.22 -35.94 8.25
CA ALA A 231 -1.10 -35.44 8.64
C ALA A 231 -1.35 -34.01 8.11
N VAL A 232 -0.32 -33.13 8.15
CA VAL A 232 -0.38 -31.80 7.52
C VAL A 232 -0.59 -31.93 6.01
N ALA A 233 0.16 -32.79 5.34
CA ALA A 233 0.02 -32.98 3.89
C ALA A 233 -1.39 -33.45 3.51
N LEU A 234 -1.97 -34.40 4.26
CA LEU A 234 -3.35 -34.85 4.02
C LEU A 234 -4.39 -33.78 4.32
N LEU A 235 -4.22 -33.01 5.41
CA LEU A 235 -5.10 -31.90 5.73
C LEU A 235 -5.14 -30.87 4.59
N LEU A 236 -3.96 -30.49 4.08
CA LEU A 236 -3.84 -29.53 2.99
C LEU A 236 -4.42 -30.07 1.67
N LYS A 237 -4.21 -31.36 1.37
CA LYS A 237 -4.86 -32.02 0.20
C LYS A 237 -6.38 -31.96 0.31
N HIS A 238 -6.92 -32.32 1.48
CA HIS A 238 -8.35 -32.29 1.77
C HIS A 238 -8.91 -30.88 1.60
N TRP A 239 -8.29 -29.89 2.23
CA TRP A 239 -8.69 -28.49 2.12
C TRP A 239 -8.60 -27.93 0.71
N ALA A 240 -7.57 -28.28 -0.06
CA ALA A 240 -7.46 -27.86 -1.45
C ALA A 240 -8.58 -28.45 -2.32
N ALA A 241 -8.94 -29.72 -2.11
CA ALA A 241 -10.08 -30.35 -2.79
C ALA A 241 -11.41 -29.70 -2.39
N ASP A 242 -11.60 -29.40 -1.11
CA ASP A 242 -12.80 -28.73 -0.62
C ASP A 242 -12.92 -27.30 -1.13
N PHE A 243 -11.81 -26.56 -1.22
CA PHE A 243 -11.79 -25.17 -1.66
C PHE A 243 -12.40 -24.98 -3.07
N VAL A 244 -12.16 -25.93 -3.98
CA VAL A 244 -12.65 -25.91 -5.37
C VAL A 244 -14.10 -26.39 -5.52
N THR A 245 -14.74 -26.86 -4.44
CA THR A 245 -16.15 -27.26 -4.46
C THR A 245 -17.08 -26.04 -4.39
N PRO A 246 -18.36 -26.17 -4.81
CA PRO A 246 -19.34 -25.10 -4.65
C PRO A 246 -19.43 -24.55 -3.23
N MET A 247 -19.42 -25.42 -2.20
CA MET A 247 -19.51 -25.00 -0.79
C MET A 247 -18.22 -24.35 -0.26
N SER A 248 -17.06 -24.63 -0.89
CA SER A 248 -15.72 -24.21 -0.44
C SER A 248 -15.44 -24.47 1.05
N LEU A 249 -14.35 -23.92 1.58
CA LEU A 249 -14.07 -23.97 3.02
C LEU A 249 -14.83 -22.87 3.76
N PRO A 250 -15.25 -23.06 5.00
CA PRO A 250 -15.75 -21.96 5.83
C PRO A 250 -14.67 -20.89 6.02
N LEU A 251 -15.10 -19.67 6.36
CA LEU A 251 -14.19 -18.61 6.78
C LEU A 251 -13.45 -19.00 8.08
N PRO A 252 -12.24 -18.48 8.34
CA PRO A 252 -11.52 -18.78 9.57
C PRO A 252 -12.32 -18.41 10.83
N GLY A 253 -12.46 -19.35 11.75
CA GLY A 253 -13.17 -19.21 13.03
C GLY A 253 -14.69 -19.42 12.95
N TRP A 254 -15.25 -19.74 11.78
CA TRP A 254 -16.69 -19.90 11.62
C TRP A 254 -17.27 -21.05 12.46
N SER A 255 -16.52 -22.13 12.65
CA SER A 255 -16.94 -23.24 13.50
C SER A 255 -16.94 -22.86 14.98
N LEU A 256 -16.13 -21.88 15.41
CA LEU A 256 -16.20 -21.34 16.78
C LEU A 256 -17.50 -20.59 17.01
N LEU A 257 -17.97 -19.81 16.04
CA LEU A 257 -19.27 -19.13 16.12
C LEU A 257 -20.42 -20.14 16.23
N TYR A 258 -20.32 -21.27 15.52
CA TYR A 258 -21.27 -22.37 15.64
C TYR A 258 -21.20 -23.10 17.01
N GLU A 259 -20.05 -23.06 17.68
CA GLU A 259 -19.84 -23.65 19.01
C GLU A 259 -20.25 -22.75 20.17
N MET A 260 -20.72 -21.52 19.92
CA MET A 260 -21.12 -20.58 20.96
C MET A 260 -22.49 -20.92 21.58
N PRO A 261 -22.71 -20.61 22.88
CA PRO A 261 -24.00 -20.83 23.55
C PRO A 261 -25.15 -19.99 23.01
N ASP A 262 -24.86 -18.90 22.32
CA ASP A 262 -25.86 -18.07 21.68
C ASP A 262 -26.50 -18.75 20.46
N ARG A 263 -27.82 -18.98 20.52
CA ARG A 263 -28.56 -19.69 19.45
C ARG A 263 -28.57 -18.92 18.14
N GLU A 264 -28.67 -17.60 18.19
CA GLU A 264 -28.80 -16.77 16.99
C GLU A 264 -27.45 -16.67 16.27
N LEU A 265 -26.34 -16.59 17.00
CA LEU A 265 -24.99 -16.64 16.44
C LEU A 265 -24.72 -17.98 15.74
N ARG A 266 -25.17 -19.10 16.31
CA ARG A 266 -25.06 -20.42 15.66
C ARG A 266 -25.85 -20.51 14.37
N LYS A 267 -27.11 -20.07 14.40
CA LYS A 267 -27.97 -20.02 13.20
C LYS A 267 -27.35 -19.11 12.15
N PHE A 268 -26.84 -17.95 12.56
CA PHE A 268 -26.16 -17.02 11.67
C PHE A 268 -24.96 -17.69 10.99
N ALA A 269 -24.03 -18.26 11.76
CA ALA A 269 -22.86 -18.94 11.20
C ALA A 269 -23.28 -20.08 10.24
N HIS A 270 -24.23 -20.91 10.65
CA HIS A 270 -24.71 -22.01 9.81
C HIS A 270 -25.35 -21.51 8.51
N ASN A 271 -26.31 -20.59 8.60
CA ASN A 271 -27.11 -20.13 7.46
C ASN A 271 -26.29 -19.25 6.51
N ALA A 272 -25.43 -18.38 7.04
CA ALA A 272 -24.55 -17.56 6.22
C ALA A 272 -23.61 -18.43 5.38
N TYR A 273 -23.03 -19.49 5.97
CA TYR A 273 -22.18 -20.43 5.23
C TYR A 273 -22.98 -21.31 4.26
N ALA A 274 -24.12 -21.85 4.71
CA ALA A 274 -24.97 -22.73 3.91
C ALA A 274 -25.51 -22.03 2.67
N GLY A 275 -25.87 -20.75 2.80
CA GLY A 275 -26.58 -20.01 1.77
C GLY A 275 -28.01 -20.53 1.54
N THR A 276 -28.63 -20.05 0.47
CA THR A 276 -29.95 -20.51 0.00
C THR A 276 -29.84 -21.71 -0.93
N ASN A 277 -28.73 -21.83 -1.65
CA ASN A 277 -28.42 -22.90 -2.57
C ASN A 277 -26.97 -23.36 -2.37
N SER A 278 -26.64 -24.55 -2.87
CA SER A 278 -25.28 -25.06 -2.78
C SER A 278 -24.28 -24.12 -3.46
N GLY A 279 -23.42 -23.51 -2.63
CA GLY A 279 -22.34 -22.64 -3.06
C GLY A 279 -22.68 -21.18 -3.25
N ASP A 280 -23.87 -20.72 -2.84
CA ASP A 280 -24.22 -19.29 -2.84
C ASP A 280 -24.03 -18.59 -1.48
N GLY A 281 -23.64 -19.35 -0.46
CA GLY A 281 -23.32 -18.88 0.89
C GLY A 281 -21.93 -18.24 1.01
N LEU A 282 -21.67 -17.67 2.19
CA LEU A 282 -20.41 -17.04 2.58
C LEU A 282 -19.38 -18.10 3.00
N ASN A 283 -18.40 -18.31 2.13
CA ASN A 283 -17.31 -19.26 2.31
C ASN A 283 -15.98 -18.61 1.90
N LEU A 284 -14.87 -19.33 1.92
CA LEU A 284 -13.55 -18.78 1.60
C LEU A 284 -13.46 -18.29 0.16
N ARG A 285 -14.15 -18.95 -0.78
CA ARG A 285 -14.22 -18.49 -2.17
C ARG A 285 -15.00 -17.17 -2.25
N SER A 286 -16.26 -17.17 -1.84
CA SER A 286 -17.16 -16.03 -2.00
C SER A 286 -16.86 -14.85 -1.07
N GLY A 287 -16.27 -15.11 0.11
CA GLY A 287 -15.95 -14.11 1.13
C GLY A 287 -14.52 -13.59 1.12
N MET A 288 -13.56 -14.32 0.52
CA MET A 288 -12.14 -13.91 0.47
C MET A 288 -11.58 -13.89 -0.95
N LEU A 289 -11.66 -15.00 -1.70
CA LEU A 289 -11.06 -15.07 -3.04
C LEU A 289 -11.75 -14.11 -4.02
N THR A 290 -13.05 -14.28 -4.23
CA THR A 290 -13.82 -13.50 -5.21
C THR A 290 -13.74 -11.99 -4.91
N PRO A 291 -13.99 -11.51 -3.68
CA PRO A 291 -13.86 -10.09 -3.37
C PRO A 291 -12.40 -9.61 -3.42
N GLY A 292 -11.45 -10.51 -3.15
CA GLY A 292 -10.01 -10.26 -3.25
C GLY A 292 -9.52 -10.01 -4.68
N ILE A 293 -10.16 -10.56 -5.71
CA ILE A 293 -9.81 -10.28 -7.12
C ILE A 293 -10.02 -8.80 -7.43
N GLY A 294 -11.16 -8.22 -7.02
CA GLY A 294 -11.43 -6.79 -7.17
C GLY A 294 -10.39 -5.93 -6.45
N MET A 295 -10.03 -6.33 -5.22
CA MET A 295 -8.96 -5.67 -4.45
C MET A 295 -7.62 -5.70 -5.20
N ILE A 296 -7.22 -6.86 -5.73
CA ILE A 296 -5.96 -7.02 -6.49
C ILE A 296 -5.97 -6.15 -7.75
N ALA A 297 -7.10 -6.09 -8.47
CA ALA A 297 -7.23 -5.25 -9.66
C ALA A 297 -7.06 -3.76 -9.31
N THR A 298 -7.69 -3.28 -8.23
CA THR A 298 -7.50 -1.92 -7.73
C THR A 298 -6.03 -1.67 -7.38
N GLU A 299 -5.37 -2.59 -6.67
CA GLU A 299 -3.95 -2.45 -6.33
C GLU A 299 -3.05 -2.40 -7.58
N LEU A 300 -3.33 -3.25 -8.56
CA LEU A 300 -2.54 -3.33 -9.80
C LEU A 300 -2.60 -2.00 -10.56
N VAL A 301 -3.78 -1.41 -10.72
CA VAL A 301 -3.96 -0.13 -11.43
C VAL A 301 -3.17 0.98 -10.73
N ILE A 302 -3.37 1.16 -9.42
CA ILE A 302 -2.71 2.24 -8.66
C ILE A 302 -1.20 2.05 -8.60
N ARG A 303 -0.73 0.83 -8.28
CA ARG A 303 0.71 0.55 -8.21
C ARG A 303 1.37 0.76 -9.57
N THR A 304 0.77 0.26 -10.66
CA THR A 304 1.31 0.43 -12.00
C THR A 304 1.40 1.91 -12.37
N HIS A 305 0.34 2.68 -12.10
CA HIS A 305 0.33 4.13 -12.35
C HIS A 305 1.45 4.86 -11.61
N VAL A 306 1.55 4.67 -10.29
CA VAL A 306 2.54 5.41 -9.47
C VAL A 306 3.98 4.98 -9.79
N HIS A 307 4.24 3.69 -10.02
CA HIS A 307 5.57 3.21 -10.38
C HIS A 307 5.97 3.62 -11.80
N LEU A 308 5.01 3.72 -12.73
CA LEU A 308 5.28 4.22 -14.08
C LEU A 308 5.54 5.73 -14.08
N ALA A 309 4.81 6.50 -13.27
CA ALA A 309 5.08 7.93 -13.08
C ALA A 309 6.51 8.13 -12.53
N ALA A 310 6.88 7.44 -11.45
CA ALA A 310 8.24 7.50 -10.91
C ALA A 310 9.32 7.13 -11.94
N TYR A 311 9.06 6.11 -12.77
CA TYR A 311 9.98 5.72 -13.84
C TYR A 311 10.14 6.80 -14.91
N ARG A 312 9.07 7.51 -15.26
CA ARG A 312 9.13 8.61 -16.22
C ARG A 312 9.90 9.81 -15.66
N ASP A 313 9.71 10.11 -14.38
CA ASP A 313 10.29 11.30 -13.76
C ASP A 313 11.76 11.10 -13.37
N THR A 314 12.16 9.89 -12.98
CA THR A 314 13.49 9.62 -12.40
C THR A 314 14.31 8.57 -13.15
N GLY A 315 13.75 7.95 -14.19
CA GLY A 315 14.35 6.78 -14.86
C GLY A 315 14.34 5.50 -14.02
N SER A 316 13.72 5.51 -12.84
CA SER A 316 13.68 4.38 -11.89
C SER A 316 12.26 4.14 -11.38
N PRO A 317 11.79 2.88 -11.32
CA PRO A 317 10.47 2.58 -10.76
C PRO A 317 10.46 2.62 -9.22
N ARG A 318 11.59 2.90 -8.57
CA ARG A 318 11.68 2.97 -7.11
C ARG A 318 11.00 4.24 -6.62
N LEU A 319 10.12 4.10 -5.62
CA LEU A 319 9.44 5.24 -5.01
C LEU A 319 10.29 5.81 -3.88
N THR A 320 10.34 7.14 -3.80
CA THR A 320 10.76 7.86 -2.60
C THR A 320 9.75 7.63 -1.47
N ALA A 321 10.09 8.06 -0.24
CA ALA A 321 9.16 8.03 0.89
C ALA A 321 7.86 8.78 0.58
N ALA A 322 7.96 9.99 0.03
CA ALA A 322 6.82 10.80 -0.38
C ALA A 322 6.00 10.13 -1.51
N GLY A 323 6.65 9.51 -2.49
CA GLY A 323 5.98 8.74 -3.54
C GLY A 323 5.24 7.50 -2.99
N ALA A 324 5.82 6.82 -2.01
CA ALA A 324 5.17 5.69 -1.33
C ALA A 324 3.96 6.14 -0.48
N ALA A 325 4.04 7.31 0.16
CA ALA A 325 2.92 7.93 0.89
C ALA A 325 1.79 8.31 -0.08
N LYS A 326 2.09 9.00 -1.20
CA LYS A 326 1.12 9.33 -2.26
C LYS A 326 0.41 8.08 -2.77
N ARG A 327 1.14 7.00 -3.06
CA ARG A 327 0.55 5.70 -3.45
C ARG A 327 -0.42 5.18 -2.40
N THR A 328 -0.07 5.30 -1.12
CA THR A 328 -0.90 4.82 0.00
C THR A 328 -2.20 5.62 0.09
N GLU A 329 -2.13 6.95 -0.06
CA GLU A 329 -3.32 7.83 -0.13
C GLU A 329 -4.23 7.45 -1.32
N MET A 330 -3.65 7.23 -2.50
CA MET A 330 -4.41 6.84 -3.70
C MET A 330 -5.07 5.46 -3.55
N LEU A 331 -4.36 4.48 -2.99
CA LEU A 331 -4.91 3.16 -2.68
C LEU A 331 -6.06 3.28 -1.68
N LEU A 332 -5.92 4.10 -0.64
CA LEU A 332 -6.97 4.32 0.34
C LEU A 332 -8.25 4.84 -0.32
N ALA A 333 -8.14 5.87 -1.16
CA ALA A 333 -9.29 6.45 -1.84
C ALA A 333 -9.95 5.45 -2.81
N ALA A 334 -9.17 4.73 -3.60
CA ALA A 334 -9.70 3.75 -4.55
C ALA A 334 -10.41 2.57 -3.83
N HIS A 335 -9.81 2.06 -2.75
CA HIS A 335 -10.45 1.02 -1.94
C HIS A 335 -11.64 1.53 -1.14
N ALA A 336 -11.65 2.78 -0.68
CA ALA A 336 -12.79 3.39 -0.02
C ALA A 336 -13.99 3.50 -0.97
N ALA A 337 -13.78 3.88 -2.24
CA ALA A 337 -14.82 3.88 -3.25
C ALA A 337 -15.39 2.47 -3.50
N ALA A 338 -14.52 1.47 -3.68
CA ALA A 338 -14.94 0.08 -3.84
C ALA A 338 -15.69 -0.45 -2.59
N GLY A 339 -15.17 -0.16 -1.40
CA GLY A 339 -15.78 -0.54 -0.11
C GLY A 339 -17.15 0.10 0.10
N GLY A 340 -17.30 1.36 -0.31
CA GLY A 340 -18.59 2.05 -0.33
C GLY A 340 -19.64 1.30 -1.15
N ALA A 341 -19.29 0.86 -2.37
CA ALA A 341 -20.19 0.09 -3.22
C ALA A 341 -20.59 -1.27 -2.59
N SER A 342 -19.64 -1.98 -1.97
CA SER A 342 -19.92 -3.23 -1.25
C SER A 342 -20.85 -3.03 -0.05
N LEU A 343 -20.60 -1.99 0.76
CA LEU A 343 -21.47 -1.64 1.89
C LEU A 343 -22.88 -1.26 1.42
N SER A 344 -22.99 -0.42 0.39
CA SER A 344 -24.29 -0.05 -0.18
C SER A 344 -25.07 -1.27 -0.66
N LYS A 345 -24.43 -2.19 -1.39
CA LYS A 345 -25.07 -3.42 -1.85
C LYS A 345 -25.53 -4.31 -0.68
N THR A 346 -24.69 -4.46 0.33
CA THR A 346 -25.00 -5.21 1.55
C THR A 346 -26.22 -4.62 2.26
N VAL A 347 -26.27 -3.30 2.43
CA VAL A 347 -27.39 -2.61 3.07
C VAL A 347 -28.68 -2.75 2.26
N ILE A 348 -28.62 -2.59 0.94
CA ILE A 348 -29.78 -2.76 0.05
C ILE A 348 -30.33 -4.19 0.14
N ALA A 349 -29.46 -5.21 0.08
CA ALA A 349 -29.86 -6.61 0.20
C ALA A 349 -30.48 -6.91 1.59
N ALA A 350 -29.93 -6.31 2.65
CA ALA A 350 -30.47 -6.46 3.99
C ALA A 350 -31.87 -5.84 4.13
N ILE A 351 -32.08 -4.63 3.57
CA ILE A 351 -33.39 -3.95 3.55
C ILE A 351 -34.42 -4.74 2.73
N ALA A 352 -33.99 -5.42 1.66
CA ALA A 352 -34.84 -6.26 0.83
C ALA A 352 -35.30 -7.57 1.51
N GLY A 353 -34.91 -7.82 2.77
CA GLY A 353 -35.31 -9.01 3.53
C GLY A 353 -34.32 -10.17 3.45
N GLU A 354 -33.18 -10.01 2.76
CA GLU A 354 -32.16 -11.04 2.61
C GLU A 354 -31.01 -10.89 3.63
N ALA A 355 -31.28 -10.33 4.81
CA ALA A 355 -30.25 -9.89 5.76
C ALA A 355 -29.16 -10.95 6.09
N LEU A 356 -29.51 -12.23 6.18
CA LEU A 356 -28.53 -13.31 6.43
C LEU A 356 -27.63 -13.59 5.22
N VAL A 357 -28.16 -13.44 4.01
CA VAL A 357 -27.42 -13.65 2.75
C VAL A 357 -26.67 -12.39 2.36
N ALA A 358 -27.17 -11.22 2.74
CA ALA A 358 -26.59 -9.91 2.46
C ALA A 358 -25.13 -9.80 2.92
N VAL A 359 -24.77 -10.43 4.04
CA VAL A 359 -23.40 -10.43 4.58
C VAL A 359 -22.39 -11.01 3.57
N ARG A 360 -22.81 -11.87 2.64
CA ARG A 360 -21.92 -12.38 1.58
C ARG A 360 -21.40 -11.28 0.65
N HIS A 361 -22.13 -10.18 0.52
CA HIS A 361 -21.78 -9.04 -0.32
C HIS A 361 -20.82 -8.07 0.38
N LEU A 362 -20.51 -8.32 1.66
CA LEU A 362 -19.55 -7.55 2.42
C LEU A 362 -18.14 -7.95 1.98
N ASN A 363 -17.42 -7.05 1.34
CA ASN A 363 -16.06 -7.26 0.88
C ASN A 363 -15.09 -7.04 2.06
N VAL A 364 -15.01 -8.06 2.93
CA VAL A 364 -14.13 -8.06 4.11
C VAL A 364 -12.68 -7.74 3.74
N PRO A 365 -12.07 -8.32 2.69
CA PRO A 365 -10.71 -7.96 2.28
C PRO A 365 -10.53 -6.45 2.00
N VAL A 366 -11.44 -5.85 1.24
CA VAL A 366 -11.37 -4.40 0.93
C VAL A 366 -11.55 -3.56 2.18
N LEU A 367 -12.49 -3.89 3.07
CA LEU A 367 -12.69 -3.14 4.31
C LEU A 367 -11.48 -3.22 5.25
N MET A 368 -10.89 -4.41 5.40
CA MET A 368 -9.63 -4.56 6.13
C MET A 368 -8.52 -3.72 5.50
N ARG A 369 -8.41 -3.73 4.18
CA ARG A 369 -7.41 -2.97 3.44
C ARG A 369 -7.58 -1.46 3.63
N VAL A 370 -8.81 -0.96 3.59
CA VAL A 370 -9.13 0.45 3.91
C VAL A 370 -8.68 0.80 5.32
N GLY A 371 -8.99 -0.03 6.31
CA GLY A 371 -8.55 0.20 7.70
C GLY A 371 -7.02 0.27 7.85
N MET A 372 -6.30 -0.68 7.23
CA MET A 372 -4.84 -0.68 7.23
C MET A 372 -4.24 0.55 6.54
N LEU A 373 -4.78 0.94 5.38
CA LEU A 373 -4.32 2.09 4.62
C LEU A 373 -4.63 3.40 5.35
N ALA A 374 -5.78 3.52 6.00
CA ALA A 374 -6.13 4.69 6.79
C ALA A 374 -5.18 4.88 7.97
N LEU A 375 -4.81 3.80 8.67
CA LEU A 375 -3.78 3.83 9.70
C LEU A 375 -2.44 4.27 9.12
N LYS A 376 -2.04 3.73 7.96
CA LYS A 376 -0.77 4.07 7.33
C LYS A 376 -0.71 5.53 6.87
N VAL A 377 -1.77 6.04 6.22
CA VAL A 377 -1.88 7.46 5.85
C VAL A 377 -1.81 8.36 7.08
N ARG A 378 -2.46 7.97 8.18
CA ARG A 378 -2.38 8.71 9.45
C ARG A 378 -0.96 8.72 10.01
N THR A 379 -0.27 7.58 10.02
CA THR A 379 1.12 7.50 10.45
C THR A 379 2.02 8.35 9.58
N ASP A 380 1.90 8.24 8.25
CA ASP A 380 2.69 9.03 7.31
C ASP A 380 2.43 10.55 7.48
N ALA A 381 1.19 10.95 7.77
CA ALA A 381 0.85 12.33 8.08
C ALA A 381 1.45 12.81 9.42
N ALA A 382 1.44 11.97 10.45
CA ALA A 382 2.05 12.28 11.74
C ALA A 382 3.58 12.39 11.61
N ASP A 383 4.21 11.45 10.90
CA ASP A 383 5.66 11.45 10.66
C ASP A 383 6.09 12.72 9.92
N ARG A 384 5.30 13.20 8.94
CA ARG A 384 5.56 14.48 8.27
C ARG A 384 5.42 15.68 9.21
N ALA A 385 4.41 15.68 10.08
CA ALA A 385 4.22 16.77 11.05
C ALA A 385 5.31 16.82 12.13
N THR A 386 5.96 15.69 12.44
CA THR A 386 7.08 15.65 13.40
C THR A 386 8.43 15.89 12.74
N ASN A 387 8.58 15.52 11.46
CA ASN A 387 9.79 15.72 10.67
C ASN A 387 9.62 16.94 9.76
N GLU A 388 9.06 18.03 10.30
CA GLU A 388 9.02 19.29 9.56
C GLU A 388 10.43 19.57 9.03
N ALA A 389 10.47 19.83 7.73
CA ALA A 389 11.63 20.36 7.04
C ALA A 389 12.32 21.41 7.94
N PRO A 390 13.63 21.30 8.22
CA PRO A 390 14.32 22.33 8.98
C PRO A 390 14.06 23.67 8.28
N SER A 391 13.69 24.68 9.06
CA SER A 391 13.45 26.00 8.50
C SER A 391 14.73 26.50 7.81
N TRP A 392 14.60 27.40 6.82
CA TRP A 392 15.78 28.05 6.23
C TRP A 392 16.72 28.62 7.29
N MET A 393 16.17 29.10 8.41
CA MET A 393 16.94 29.59 9.55
C MET A 393 17.69 28.47 10.27
N GLN A 394 17.08 27.30 10.48
CA GLN A 394 17.77 26.14 11.06
C GLN A 394 18.87 25.60 10.15
N ILE A 395 18.65 25.58 8.83
CA ILE A 395 19.68 25.18 7.86
C ILE A 395 20.86 26.14 7.92
N LEU A 396 20.59 27.45 7.90
CA LEU A 396 21.62 28.49 8.00
C LEU A 396 22.36 28.44 9.35
N GLU A 397 21.66 28.18 10.45
CA GLU A 397 22.27 28.03 11.79
C GLU A 397 23.18 26.80 11.86
N ASP A 398 22.73 25.65 11.33
CA ASP A 398 23.52 24.42 11.28
C ASP A 398 24.75 24.56 10.36
N GLU A 399 24.61 25.26 9.23
CA GLU A 399 25.70 25.50 8.29
C GLU A 399 26.70 26.53 8.84
N ALA A 400 26.23 27.64 9.42
CA ALA A 400 27.06 28.64 10.08
C ALA A 400 27.85 28.05 11.26
N ALA A 401 27.32 27.01 11.93
CA ALA A 401 28.04 26.28 12.97
C ALA A 401 29.26 25.48 12.45
N THR A 402 29.35 25.25 11.13
CA THR A 402 30.49 24.60 10.47
C THR A 402 31.51 25.57 9.89
N TRP A 403 31.17 26.87 9.80
CA TRP A 403 32.06 27.89 9.26
C TRP A 403 33.12 28.31 10.28
N THR A 404 34.27 28.76 9.80
CA THR A 404 35.29 29.30 10.69
C THR A 404 34.80 30.63 11.30
N MET A 405 35.12 30.85 12.57
CA MET A 405 34.64 31.98 13.40
C MET A 405 34.54 33.36 12.71
N PRO A 406 35.43 33.78 11.80
CA PRO A 406 35.33 35.10 11.17
C PRO A 406 34.12 35.27 10.23
N GLU A 407 33.74 34.25 9.46
CA GLU A 407 32.62 34.34 8.53
C GLU A 407 31.25 34.26 9.25
N ALA A 408 31.16 33.44 10.30
CA ALA A 408 29.96 33.29 11.11
C ALA A 408 29.60 34.59 11.86
N ILE A 409 30.59 35.35 12.35
CA ILE A 409 30.39 36.64 13.02
C ILE A 409 29.86 37.69 12.04
N ALA A 410 30.41 37.76 10.82
CA ALA A 410 30.00 38.75 9.83
C ALA A 410 28.54 38.58 9.37
N ILE A 411 28.05 37.35 9.29
CA ILE A 411 26.66 37.06 8.91
C ILE A 411 25.70 37.24 10.09
N ALA A 412 26.10 36.90 11.30
CA ALA A 412 25.33 37.21 12.51
C ALA A 412 25.10 38.74 12.65
N ASP A 413 26.14 39.54 12.41
CA ASP A 413 26.06 41.00 12.41
C ASP A 413 25.10 41.52 11.32
N LEU A 414 25.14 40.95 10.10
CA LEU A 414 24.25 41.32 9.00
C LEU A 414 22.79 40.95 9.24
N LEU A 415 22.53 39.82 9.91
CA LEU A 415 21.18 39.36 10.25
C LEU A 415 20.56 40.22 11.36
N GLU A 416 21.33 40.59 12.40
CA GLU A 416 20.90 41.57 13.41
C GLU A 416 20.57 42.93 12.78
N ASP A 417 21.40 43.41 11.85
CA ASP A 417 21.19 44.69 11.16
C ASP A 417 19.96 44.66 10.24
N SER A 418 19.61 43.51 9.66
CA SER A 418 18.41 43.34 8.83
C SER A 418 17.12 43.37 9.67
N GLN A 419 17.14 42.77 10.86
CA GLN A 419 16.00 42.81 11.80
C GLN A 419 15.81 44.20 12.40
N ALA A 420 16.89 44.95 12.63
CA ALA A 420 16.83 46.33 13.11
C ALA A 420 16.28 47.32 12.06
N ARG A 421 16.33 46.97 10.76
CA ARG A 421 15.86 47.82 9.65
C ARG A 421 14.48 47.45 9.11
N GLY A 422 13.93 46.31 9.51
CA GLY A 422 12.60 45.84 9.12
C GLY A 422 11.48 46.09 10.14
N GLY A 423 11.78 46.77 11.26
CA GLY A 423 10.83 47.11 12.33
C GLY A 423 10.23 48.51 12.23
#